data_AF-A0A2N1KWI0-F1
#
_entry.id   AF-A0A2N1KWI0-F1
#
_cell.length_a   1.000
_cell.length_b   1.000
_cell.length_c   1.000
_cell.angle_alpha   90.00
_cell.angle_beta   90.00
_cell.angle_gamma   90.00
#
_symmetry.space_group_name_H-M   'P 1'
#
loop_
_entity.id
_entity.type
_entity.pdbx_description
1 polymer ?
#
loop_
_entity_poly.entity_id
_entity_poly.type
_entity_poly.pdbx_seq_one_letter_code
_entity_poly.pdbx_strand_id
1 'polypeptide(L)'
;MFHVKVLMVINIGLYFTYTVTPTQYGGEKRDYIVAYNLFPDKFLRHKGFSRNRLTIEEKKILQRELLSTYKWHIDKDFKAIYSMSCERKTQHPSGICISCQAIRDNTRFRDALNEVSILMI
;
A
#
# COMPACT_ATOMS: atom_id res chain seq x y z
N MET A 1 9.28 -14.13 -22.81
CA MET A 1 8.40 -13.33 -21.94
C MET A 1 8.94 -13.48 -20.52
N PHE A 2 9.60 -12.47 -19.98
CA PHE A 2 10.25 -12.59 -18.66
C PHE A 2 9.25 -12.18 -17.57
N HIS A 3 8.87 -13.16 -16.75
CA HIS A 3 8.01 -12.95 -15.59
C HIS A 3 8.80 -12.18 -14.51
N VAL A 4 8.18 -11.17 -13.90
CA VAL A 4 8.72 -10.56 -12.69
C VAL A 4 8.76 -11.62 -11.60
N LYS A 5 9.94 -11.84 -11.02
CA LYS A 5 10.06 -12.61 -9.80
C LYS A 5 9.39 -11.81 -8.69
N VAL A 6 8.47 -12.48 -8.00
CA VAL A 6 7.75 -11.96 -6.83
C VAL A 6 8.74 -11.26 -5.89
N LEU A 7 8.45 -10.01 -5.53
CA LEU A 7 9.36 -9.20 -4.70
C LEU A 7 9.50 -9.76 -3.28
N MET A 8 8.43 -10.39 -2.76
CA MET A 8 8.30 -10.93 -1.41
C MET A 8 7.22 -12.01 -1.38
N VAL A 9 7.46 -13.16 -0.73
CA VAL A 9 6.43 -14.18 -0.46
C VAL A 9 5.92 -13.96 0.95
N ILE A 10 4.66 -13.54 1.09
CA ILE A 10 4.05 -13.33 2.41
C ILE A 10 3.69 -14.69 3.03
N ASN A 11 4.15 -14.96 4.25
CA ASN A 11 3.78 -16.16 4.99
C ASN A 11 2.30 -16.08 5.41
N ILE A 12 1.53 -17.10 5.02
CA ILE A 12 0.05 -17.08 4.96
C ILE A 12 -0.61 -16.94 6.35
N GLY A 13 0.11 -17.27 7.44
CA GLY A 13 -0.41 -17.17 8.81
C GLY A 13 -0.69 -15.73 9.29
N LEU A 14 0.04 -14.74 8.75
CA LEU A 14 -0.16 -13.31 9.01
C LEU A 14 -1.03 -12.64 7.93
N TYR A 15 -1.57 -13.42 7.00
CA TYR A 15 -2.32 -12.92 5.84
C TYR A 15 -3.79 -12.63 6.14
N PHE A 16 -4.36 -13.30 7.15
CA PHE A 16 -5.79 -13.26 7.45
C PHE A 16 -6.19 -12.19 8.47
N THR A 17 -5.26 -11.72 9.31
CA THR A 17 -5.54 -10.75 10.38
C THR A 17 -5.20 -9.31 10.01
N TYR A 18 -4.37 -9.11 8.99
CA TYR A 18 -3.83 -7.80 8.68
C TYR A 18 -4.70 -7.09 7.64
N THR A 19 -5.55 -6.21 8.15
CA THR A 19 -6.04 -5.00 7.46
C THR A 19 -4.90 -4.01 7.18
N VAL A 20 -3.75 -4.51 6.71
CA VAL A 20 -2.59 -3.67 6.35
C VAL A 20 -2.97 -2.84 5.15
N THR A 21 -3.36 -1.61 5.46
CA THR A 21 -3.52 -0.56 4.48
C THR A 21 -2.13 0.01 4.23
N PRO A 22 -1.71 0.23 2.98
CA PRO A 22 -0.40 0.81 2.68
C PRO A 22 -0.13 2.09 3.49
N THR A 23 -1.17 2.86 3.84
CA THR A 23 -1.14 3.99 4.79
C THR A 23 -0.47 3.74 6.13
N GLN A 24 -0.44 2.50 6.65
CA GLN A 24 0.25 2.19 7.90
C GLN A 24 1.76 2.06 7.70
N TYR A 25 2.22 1.73 6.48
CA TYR A 25 3.58 1.29 6.23
C TYR A 25 4.12 1.80 4.88
N GLY A 26 4.16 3.12 4.70
CA GLY A 26 4.75 3.76 3.50
C GLY A 26 3.75 4.32 2.49
N GLY A 27 2.46 4.30 2.79
CA GLY A 27 1.46 5.20 2.21
C GLY A 27 1.61 6.57 2.85
N GLU A 28 1.85 7.58 2.03
CA GLU A 28 2.41 8.86 2.49
C GLU A 28 1.46 9.67 3.38
N LYS A 29 0.14 9.40 3.32
CA LYS A 29 -0.87 10.16 4.07
C LYS A 29 -1.90 9.25 4.74
N ARG A 30 -2.19 9.51 6.02
CA ARG A 30 -3.27 8.84 6.76
C ARG A 30 -4.62 9.21 6.15
N ASP A 31 -5.56 8.27 6.18
CA ASP A 31 -6.87 8.42 5.54
C ASP A 31 -7.67 9.62 6.04
N TYR A 32 -7.60 9.94 7.34
CA TYR A 32 -8.24 11.13 7.87
C TYR A 32 -7.67 12.45 7.31
N ILE A 33 -6.36 12.51 7.03
CA ILE A 33 -5.72 13.71 6.47
C ILE A 33 -6.25 13.94 5.06
N VAL A 34 -6.30 12.88 4.26
CA VAL A 34 -6.83 12.93 2.89
C VAL A 34 -8.33 13.27 2.92
N ALA A 35 -9.10 12.67 3.82
CA ALA A 35 -10.53 12.94 3.95
C ALA A 35 -10.84 14.37 4.41
N TYR A 36 -10.05 14.95 5.31
CA TYR A 36 -10.21 16.35 5.72
C TYR A 36 -9.96 17.33 4.58
N ASN A 37 -9.01 17.02 3.69
CA ASN A 37 -8.73 17.85 2.52
C ASN A 37 -9.82 17.73 1.45
N LEU A 38 -10.33 16.51 1.21
CA LEU A 38 -11.35 16.27 0.19
C LEU A 38 -12.75 16.73 0.60
N PHE A 39 -13.09 16.63 1.90
CA PHE A 39 -14.45 16.87 2.40
C PHE A 39 -14.45 17.76 3.66
N PRO A 40 -13.93 19.00 3.58
CA PRO A 40 -13.79 19.87 4.76
C PRO A 40 -15.12 20.12 5.48
N ASP A 41 -16.21 20.28 4.72
CA ASP A 41 -17.55 20.53 5.26
C ASP A 41 -18.14 19.35 6.06
N LYS A 42 -17.68 18.12 5.79
CA LYS A 42 -18.10 16.92 6.53
C LYS A 42 -17.33 16.69 7.81
N PHE A 43 -16.17 17.33 7.93
CA PHE A 43 -15.26 17.17 9.04
C PHE A 43 -14.89 18.52 9.67
N LEU A 44 -15.91 19.35 9.88
CA LEU A 44 -15.76 20.64 10.55
C LEU A 44 -15.03 20.47 11.89
N ARG A 45 -14.03 21.32 12.11
CA ARG A 45 -13.20 21.36 13.34
C ARG A 45 -12.38 20.08 13.62
N HIS A 46 -12.16 19.23 12.61
CA HIS A 46 -11.38 17.99 12.74
C HIS A 46 -11.85 17.07 13.90
N LYS A 47 -13.13 17.16 14.29
CA LYS A 47 -13.68 16.32 15.37
C LYS A 47 -14.11 14.95 14.83
N GLY A 48 -13.21 13.99 15.01
CA GLY A 48 -13.45 12.56 14.83
C GLY A 48 -13.64 12.16 13.37
N PHE A 49 -12.59 11.61 12.76
CA PHE A 49 -12.71 10.96 11.46
C PHE A 49 -13.53 9.66 11.61
N SER A 50 -14.56 9.53 10.79
CA SER A 50 -15.31 8.29 10.64
C SER A 50 -15.71 8.13 9.19
N ARG A 51 -15.31 6.99 8.58
CA ARG A 51 -15.70 6.64 7.21
C ARG A 51 -17.22 6.52 7.04
N ASN A 52 -17.98 6.37 8.13
CA ASN A 52 -19.44 6.29 8.08
C ASN A 52 -20.11 7.63 7.74
N ARG A 53 -19.39 8.75 7.86
CA ARG A 53 -19.88 10.07 7.42
C ARG A 53 -19.81 10.27 5.89
N LEU A 54 -19.16 9.35 5.19
CA LEU A 54 -18.98 9.39 3.74
C LEU A 54 -20.03 8.54 3.02
N THR A 55 -20.55 9.07 1.91
CA THR A 55 -21.38 8.32 0.96
C THR A 55 -20.54 7.25 0.26
N ILE A 56 -21.22 6.35 -0.46
CA ILE A 56 -20.53 5.33 -1.26
C ILE A 56 -19.59 5.96 -2.29
N GLU A 57 -20.02 7.02 -2.97
CA GLU A 57 -19.20 7.70 -3.97
C GLU A 57 -18.02 8.45 -3.35
N GLU A 58 -18.21 9.11 -2.20
CA GLU A 58 -17.12 9.77 -1.48
C GLU A 58 -16.09 8.76 -0.96
N LYS A 59 -16.53 7.56 -0.53
CA LYS A 59 -15.61 6.47 -0.17
C LYS A 59 -14.76 6.03 -1.34
N LYS A 60 -15.32 5.95 -2.57
CA LYS A 60 -14.56 5.65 -3.78
C LYS A 60 -13.58 6.78 -4.14
N ILE A 61 -13.96 8.04 -3.97
CA ILE A 61 -13.06 9.19 -4.18
C ILE A 61 -11.90 9.14 -3.18
N LEU A 62 -12.19 8.98 -1.89
CA LEU A 62 -11.18 8.84 -0.84
C LEU A 62 -10.25 7.66 -1.13
N GLN A 63 -10.78 6.52 -1.56
CA GLN A 63 -9.97 5.36 -1.90
C GLN A 63 -9.04 5.63 -3.09
N ARG A 64 -9.53 6.28 -4.15
CA ARG A 64 -8.70 6.65 -5.31
C ARG A 64 -7.57 7.61 -4.92
N GLU A 65 -7.88 8.60 -4.10
CA GLU A 65 -6.89 9.56 -3.61
C GLU A 65 -5.87 8.90 -2.68
N LEU A 66 -6.30 7.96 -1.83
CA LEU A 66 -5.34 7.18 -1.03
C LEU A 66 -4.44 6.33 -1.93
N LEU A 67 -5.01 5.64 -2.92
CA LEU A 67 -4.23 4.83 -3.87
C LEU A 67 -3.22 5.65 -4.66
N SER A 68 -3.51 6.92 -4.99
CA SER A 68 -2.55 7.79 -5.69
C SER A 68 -1.34 8.15 -4.82
N THR A 69 -1.49 8.12 -3.49
CA THR A 69 -0.40 8.36 -2.53
C THR A 69 0.41 7.11 -2.19
N TYR A 70 -0.03 5.92 -2.64
CA TYR A 70 0.64 4.67 -2.30
C TYR A 70 1.85 4.46 -3.20
N LYS A 71 2.98 4.06 -2.60
CA LYS A 71 4.19 3.70 -3.34
C LYS A 71 4.20 2.21 -3.73
N TRP A 72 3.46 1.39 -2.99
CA TRP A 72 3.35 -0.05 -3.17
C TRP A 72 1.92 -0.56 -2.90
N HIS A 73 1.66 -1.78 -3.37
CA HIS A 73 0.42 -2.51 -3.13
C HIS A 73 0.71 -4.01 -2.93
N ILE A 74 -0.24 -4.70 -2.30
CA ILE A 74 -0.23 -6.15 -2.15
C ILE A 74 -1.08 -6.75 -3.27
N ASP A 75 -0.49 -7.65 -4.04
CA ASP A 75 -1.20 -8.53 -4.93
C ASP A 75 -1.57 -9.82 -4.19
N LYS A 76 -2.87 -10.09 -4.11
CA LYS A 76 -3.38 -11.22 -3.35
C LYS A 76 -3.21 -12.56 -4.05
N ASP A 77 -3.28 -12.56 -5.37
CA ASP A 77 -3.23 -13.76 -6.20
C ASP A 77 -1.82 -14.32 -6.22
N PHE A 78 -0.84 -13.41 -6.29
CA PHE A 78 0.58 -13.73 -6.30
C PHE A 78 1.22 -13.70 -4.90
N LYS A 79 0.47 -13.35 -3.85
CA LYS A 79 0.95 -13.19 -2.46
C LYS A 79 2.22 -12.35 -2.38
N ALA A 80 2.21 -11.23 -3.10
CA ALA A 80 3.38 -10.45 -3.43
C ALA A 80 3.18 -8.96 -3.16
N ILE A 81 4.25 -8.24 -2.83
CA ILE A 81 4.25 -6.78 -2.75
C ILE A 81 4.89 -6.21 -4.02
N TYR A 82 4.26 -5.20 -4.62
CA TYR A 82 4.78 -4.54 -5.81
C TYR A 82 4.72 -3.03 -5.66
N SER A 83 5.65 -2.34 -6.30
CA SER A 83 5.51 -0.91 -6.57
C SER A 83 4.21 -0.63 -7.33
N MET A 84 3.54 0.49 -7.02
CA MET A 84 2.42 0.98 -7.84
C MET A 84 2.83 1.27 -9.28
N SER A 85 4.13 1.49 -9.53
CA SER A 85 4.71 1.67 -10.86
C SER A 85 5.26 0.37 -11.47
N CYS A 86 4.97 -0.79 -10.89
CA CYS A 86 5.43 -2.08 -11.41
C CYS A 86 4.53 -2.57 -12.56
N GLU A 87 5.11 -2.73 -13.74
CA GLU A 87 4.40 -3.29 -14.92
C GLU A 87 4.32 -4.82 -14.92
N ARG A 88 4.80 -5.49 -13.85
CA ARG A 88 4.86 -6.96 -13.71
C ARG A 88 5.66 -7.68 -14.80
N LYS A 89 6.48 -6.93 -15.54
CA LYS A 89 7.47 -7.43 -16.50
C LYS A 89 8.79 -6.76 -16.23
N THR A 90 9.89 -7.49 -16.37
CA THR A 90 11.23 -6.90 -16.25
C THR A 90 12.24 -7.68 -17.08
N GLN A 91 13.23 -6.95 -17.59
CA GLN A 91 14.43 -7.52 -18.20
C GLN A 91 15.61 -7.49 -17.23
N HIS A 92 15.41 -6.98 -16.01
CA HIS A 92 16.48 -6.87 -15.03
C HIS A 92 16.98 -8.26 -14.61
N PRO A 93 18.29 -8.52 -14.57
CA PRO A 93 18.84 -9.86 -14.29
C PRO A 93 18.40 -10.47 -12.95
N SER A 94 18.13 -9.64 -11.94
CA SER A 94 17.60 -10.13 -10.66
C SER A 94 16.16 -10.66 -10.74
N GLY A 95 15.44 -10.37 -11.83
CA GLY A 95 14.00 -10.63 -11.96
C GLY A 95 13.12 -9.62 -11.21
N ILE A 96 13.71 -8.58 -10.61
CA ILE A 96 13.01 -7.51 -9.89
C ILE A 96 13.14 -6.21 -10.70
N CYS A 97 12.03 -5.52 -10.97
CA CYS A 97 12.08 -4.23 -11.66
C CYS A 97 12.62 -3.12 -10.74
N ILE A 98 13.16 -2.05 -11.34
CA ILE A 98 13.83 -0.97 -10.60
C ILE A 98 12.94 -0.31 -9.53
N SER A 99 11.65 -0.10 -9.83
CA SER A 99 10.70 0.49 -8.90
C SER A 99 10.43 -0.41 -7.70
N CYS A 100 10.39 -1.73 -7.92
CA CYS A 100 10.24 -2.69 -6.84
C CYS A 100 11.54 -2.84 -6.03
N GLN A 101 12.70 -2.78 -6.69
CA GLN A 101 14.01 -2.77 -6.02
C GLN A 101 14.14 -1.57 -5.08
N ALA A 102 13.77 -0.37 -5.53
CA ALA A 102 13.78 0.84 -4.71
C ALA A 102 12.89 0.74 -3.45
N ILE A 103 11.80 -0.01 -3.52
CA ILE A 103 10.93 -0.26 -2.36
C ILE A 103 11.55 -1.29 -1.43
N ARG A 104 12.12 -2.37 -1.96
CA ARG A 104 12.86 -3.39 -1.19
C ARG A 104 14.01 -2.77 -0.40
N ASP A 105 14.71 -1.81 -1.00
CA ASP A 105 15.88 -1.15 -0.40
C ASP A 105 15.50 -0.02 0.56
N ASN A 106 14.21 0.33 0.67
CA ASN A 106 13.73 1.34 1.60
C ASN A 106 13.71 0.80 3.03
N THR A 107 14.59 1.33 3.90
CA THR A 107 14.72 0.88 5.29
C THR A 107 13.42 1.01 6.09
N ARG A 108 12.67 2.11 5.94
CA ARG A 108 11.39 2.29 6.66
C ARG A 108 10.37 1.24 6.26
N PHE A 109 10.34 0.89 4.97
CA PHE A 109 9.47 -0.16 4.47
C PHE A 109 9.90 -1.54 5.00
N ARG A 110 11.20 -1.82 5.08
CA ARG A 110 11.71 -3.05 5.69
C ARG A 110 11.38 -3.16 7.18
N ASP A 111 11.59 -2.09 7.93
CA ASP A 111 11.32 -2.05 9.38
C ASP A 111 9.84 -2.30 9.64
N ALA A 112 8.99 -1.65 8.85
CA ALA A 112 7.54 -1.86 8.86
C ALA A 112 7.15 -3.33 8.64
N LEU A 113 7.79 -4.03 7.69
CA LEU A 113 7.52 -5.45 7.45
C LEU A 113 8.01 -6.34 8.60
N ASN A 114 9.15 -6.00 9.21
CA ASN A 114 9.69 -6.72 10.36
C ASN A 114 8.76 -6.62 11.58
N GLU A 115 8.17 -5.45 11.84
CA GLU A 115 7.19 -5.26 12.92
C GLU A 115 5.98 -6.19 12.79
N VAL A 116 5.57 -6.49 11.56
CA VAL A 116 4.46 -7.39 11.26
C VAL A 116 4.90 -8.81 10.89
N SER A 117 6.17 -9.16 11.16
CA SER A 117 6.75 -10.49 10.92
C SER A 117 6.64 -10.98 9.47
N ILE A 118 6.63 -10.07 8.50
CA ILE A 118 6.71 -10.40 7.08
C ILE A 118 8.17 -10.52 6.67
N LEU A 119 8.59 -11.73 6.27
CA LEU A 119 9.94 -11.97 5.75
C LEU A 119 10.06 -11.49 4.29
N MET A 120 11.13 -10.74 4.02
CA MET A 120 11.61 -10.52 2.66
C MET A 120 12.54 -11.64 2.25
N ILE A 121 12.29 -12.26 1.09
CA ILE A 121 13.14 -13.29 0.49
C ILE A 121 13.75 -12.71 -0.79
#